data_AF-A0A3T0N462-F1
#
_entry.id   AF-A0A3T0N462-F1
#
_cell.length_a   1.000
_cell.length_b   1.000
_cell.length_c   1.000
_cell.angle_alpha   90.00
_cell.angle_beta   90.00
_cell.angle_gamma   90.00
#
_symmetry.space_group_name_H-M   'P 1'
#
loop_
_entity.id
_entity.type
_entity.pdbx_description
1 polymer ?
#
loop_
_entity_poly.entity_id
_entity_poly.type
_entity_poly.pdbx_seq_one_letter_code
_entity_poly.pdbx_strand_id
1 'polypeptide(L)'
;MKISANFQSEYTDDVTGGVWIIVSDANKQWFEPSSELSPEGALFHADKYDTQDDAVCHLIWGSQAHFPNWETIAVIGVQLAHSIGDALHKGGRTMSKYDGLILSKE
;
A
#
# COMPACT_ATOMS: atom_id res chain seq x y z
N MET A 1 -13.41 -1.86 -6.13
CA MET A 1 -13.03 -1.78 -4.70
C MET A 1 -11.95 -0.72 -4.48
N LYS A 2 -12.02 0.04 -3.38
CA LYS A 2 -11.00 1.04 -3.02
C LYS A 2 -10.07 0.48 -1.92
N ILE A 3 -8.78 0.71 -2.09
CA ILE A 3 -7.72 0.29 -1.17
C ILE A 3 -6.89 1.53 -0.84
N SER A 4 -6.51 1.68 0.42
CA SER A 4 -5.58 2.73 0.86
C SER A 4 -4.45 2.14 1.68
N ALA A 5 -3.21 2.49 1.40
CA ALA A 5 -2.04 2.11 2.17
C ALA A 5 -1.40 3.36 2.77
N ASN A 6 -1.34 3.44 4.10
CA ASN A 6 -0.78 4.59 4.82
C ASN A 6 0.58 4.24 5.40
N PHE A 7 1.62 5.00 5.02
CA PHE A 7 2.95 4.83 5.62
C PHE A 7 2.96 5.33 7.07
N GLN A 8 3.44 4.49 7.98
CA GLN A 8 3.72 4.85 9.37
C GLN A 8 5.19 4.59 9.66
N SER A 9 5.96 5.68 9.81
CA SER A 9 7.38 5.65 10.16
C SER A 9 7.65 5.41 11.65
N GLU A 10 6.66 5.65 12.51
CA GLU A 10 6.76 5.58 13.97
C GLU A 10 6.01 4.38 14.57
N TYR A 11 5.73 3.35 13.75
CA TYR A 11 5.11 2.13 14.25
C TYR A 11 6.07 1.42 15.21
N THR A 12 5.62 1.19 16.45
CA THR A 12 6.46 0.89 17.62
C THR A 12 6.30 -0.52 18.17
N ASP A 13 5.59 -1.38 17.45
CA ASP A 13 5.58 -2.83 17.72
C ASP A 13 6.95 -3.45 17.34
N ASP A 14 7.18 -4.74 17.60
CA ASP A 14 8.48 -5.50 17.48
C ASP A 14 9.20 -5.47 16.10
N VAL A 15 8.78 -4.58 15.21
CA VAL A 15 9.23 -4.37 13.84
C VAL A 15 10.14 -3.16 13.75
N THR A 16 11.42 -3.38 13.44
CA THR A 16 12.36 -2.29 13.15
C THR A 16 12.16 -1.78 11.72
N GLY A 17 11.28 -0.79 11.51
CA GLY A 17 11.16 -0.10 10.22
C GLY A 17 9.79 0.51 9.93
N GLY A 18 9.70 1.36 8.90
CA GLY A 18 8.43 1.91 8.45
C GLY A 18 7.51 0.82 7.89
N VAL A 19 6.23 0.86 8.26
CA VAL A 19 5.21 -0.07 7.78
C VAL A 19 4.14 0.66 6.98
N TRP A 20 3.55 -0.01 6.00
CA TRP A 20 2.30 0.45 5.39
C TRP A 20 1.12 -0.30 5.98
N ILE A 21 0.13 0.47 6.44
CA ILE A 21 -1.16 -0.07 6.88
C ILE A 21 -2.12 -0.05 5.69
N ILE A 22 -2.44 -1.22 5.16
CA ILE A 22 -3.37 -1.41 4.04
C ILE A 22 -4.79 -1.52 4.59
N VAL A 23 -5.69 -0.65 4.13
CA VAL A 23 -7.09 -0.61 4.50
C VAL A 23 -7.96 -0.93 3.29
N SER A 24 -8.82 -1.94 3.41
CA SER A 24 -9.83 -2.31 2.41
C SER A 24 -11.08 -2.90 3.08
N ASP A 25 -12.25 -2.78 2.44
CA ASP A 25 -13.48 -3.41 2.94
C ASP A 25 -13.41 -4.94 2.95
N ALA A 26 -12.57 -5.55 2.10
CA ALA A 26 -12.38 -7.00 2.07
C ALA A 26 -11.44 -7.52 3.17
N ASN A 27 -10.55 -6.69 3.71
CA ASN A 27 -9.69 -7.07 4.85
C ASN A 27 -10.51 -7.53 6.06
N LYS A 28 -11.77 -7.07 6.19
CA LYS A 28 -12.74 -7.51 7.20
C LYS A 28 -12.94 -9.03 7.28
N GLN A 29 -12.67 -9.77 6.19
CA GLN A 29 -12.92 -11.20 6.10
C GLN A 29 -11.68 -12.07 6.34
N TRP A 30 -10.48 -11.49 6.29
CA TRP A 30 -9.22 -12.26 6.21
C TRP A 30 -8.26 -12.01 7.38
N PHE A 31 -8.50 -10.98 8.22
CA PHE A 31 -7.66 -10.67 9.37
C PHE A 31 -8.39 -10.95 10.69
N GLU A 32 -7.73 -11.68 11.61
CA GLU A 32 -8.17 -11.78 13.00
C GLU A 32 -8.10 -10.39 13.66
N PRO A 33 -9.06 -10.03 14.52
CA PRO A 33 -9.05 -8.74 15.21
C PRO A 33 -7.81 -8.63 16.11
N SER A 34 -6.82 -7.86 15.67
CA SER A 34 -5.69 -7.41 16.49
C SER A 34 -6.11 -6.19 17.32
N SER A 35 -5.61 -6.07 18.55
CA SER A 35 -5.87 -4.94 19.44
C SER A 35 -5.08 -3.67 19.08
N GLU A 36 -4.11 -3.76 18.17
CA GLU A 36 -3.16 -2.66 17.87
C GLU A 36 -3.32 -2.06 16.46
N LEU A 37 -4.08 -2.73 15.59
CA LEU A 37 -4.46 -2.23 14.28
C LEU A 37 -5.98 -2.22 14.19
N SER A 38 -6.56 -1.28 13.44
CA SER A 38 -7.99 -1.39 13.13
C SER A 38 -8.23 -2.74 12.42
N PRO A 39 -9.39 -3.40 12.60
CA PRO A 39 -9.73 -4.67 11.94
C PRO A 39 -9.72 -4.62 10.40
N GLU A 40 -9.48 -3.44 9.84
CA GLU A 40 -9.44 -3.15 8.41
C GLU A 40 -7.99 -3.07 7.89
N GLY A 41 -7.01 -3.03 8.79
CA GLY A 41 -5.59 -2.81 8.51
C GLY A 41 -4.79 -4.10 8.36
N ALA A 42 -4.02 -4.21 7.27
CA ALA A 42 -2.95 -5.21 7.13
C ALA A 42 -1.59 -4.52 7.17
N LEU A 43 -0.59 -5.15 7.79
CA LEU A 43 0.78 -4.65 7.78
C LEU A 43 1.52 -5.10 6.51
N PHE A 44 2.20 -4.15 5.88
CA PHE A 44 3.20 -4.41 4.86
C PHE A 44 4.55 -3.87 5.34
N HIS A 45 5.50 -4.79 5.51
CA HIS A 45 6.84 -4.48 5.98
C HIS A 45 7.73 -4.04 4.81
N ALA A 46 8.31 -2.83 4.94
CA ALA A 46 9.16 -2.20 3.93
C ALA A 46 10.62 -2.64 4.00
N ASP A 47 11.04 -3.14 5.16
CA ASP A 47 12.42 -3.46 5.55
C ASP A 47 13.10 -4.53 4.69
N LYS A 48 12.31 -5.41 4.07
CA LYS A 48 12.79 -6.46 3.17
C LYS A 48 13.13 -5.98 1.75
N TYR A 49 12.98 -4.69 1.46
CA TYR A 49 13.24 -4.11 0.15
C TYR A 49 14.41 -3.14 0.20
N ASP A 50 15.22 -3.14 -0.86
CA ASP A 50 16.44 -2.32 -0.93
C ASP A 50 16.14 -0.82 -0.99
N THR A 51 14.95 -0.45 -1.49
CA THR A 51 14.52 0.96 -1.61
C THR A 51 13.05 1.13 -1.29
N GLN A 52 12.68 2.34 -0.88
CA GLN A 52 11.29 2.72 -0.64
C GLN A 52 10.42 2.58 -1.92
N ASP A 53 10.97 2.93 -3.08
CA ASP A 53 10.29 2.80 -4.37
C ASP A 53 9.94 1.34 -4.70
N ASP A 54 10.87 0.43 -4.43
CA ASP A 54 10.68 -1.00 -4.64
C ASP A 54 9.63 -1.58 -3.68
N ALA A 55 9.69 -1.19 -2.40
CA ALA A 55 8.68 -1.53 -1.41
C ALA A 55 7.27 -1.09 -1.85
N VAL A 56 7.14 0.11 -2.42
CA VAL A 56 5.88 0.67 -2.91
C VAL A 56 5.35 -0.09 -4.12
N CYS A 57 6.22 -0.48 -5.07
CA CYS A 57 5.81 -1.29 -6.21
C CYS A 57 5.28 -2.65 -5.75
N HIS A 58 5.98 -3.31 -4.84
CA HIS A 58 5.57 -4.61 -4.30
C HIS A 58 4.31 -4.55 -3.44
N LEU A 59 4.11 -3.48 -2.68
CA LEU A 59 2.87 -3.20 -1.96
C LEU A 59 1.68 -3.13 -2.92
N ILE A 60 1.84 -2.40 -4.03
CA ILE A 60 0.80 -2.23 -5.04
C ILE A 60 0.51 -3.56 -5.76
N TRP A 61 1.54 -4.27 -6.23
CA TRP A 61 1.35 -5.57 -6.89
C TRP A 61 0.72 -6.61 -5.95
N GLY A 62 1.14 -6.65 -4.68
CA GLY A 62 0.53 -7.50 -3.67
C GLY A 62 -0.95 -7.18 -3.47
N SER A 63 -1.29 -5.89 -3.40
CA SER A 63 -2.69 -5.43 -3.30
C SER A 63 -3.52 -5.82 -4.54
N GLN A 64 -2.97 -5.67 -5.74
CA GLN A 64 -3.65 -6.07 -6.98
C GLN A 64 -3.90 -7.58 -7.05
N ALA A 65 -2.92 -8.39 -6.62
CA ALA A 65 -3.02 -9.85 -6.61
C ALA A 65 -4.05 -10.34 -5.57
N HIS A 66 -4.09 -9.71 -4.40
CA HIS A 66 -5.00 -10.10 -3.31
C HIS A 66 -6.44 -9.60 -3.54
N PHE A 67 -6.61 -8.45 -4.20
CA PHE A 67 -7.94 -7.85 -4.48
C PHE A 67 -8.16 -7.69 -5.98
N PRO A 68 -8.44 -8.76 -6.75
CA PRO A 68 -8.54 -8.69 -8.21
C PRO A 68 -9.63 -7.73 -8.75
N ASN A 69 -10.63 -7.39 -7.92
CA ASN A 69 -11.70 -6.42 -8.20
C ASN A 69 -11.38 -5.00 -7.70
N TRP A 70 -10.11 -4.67 -7.46
CA TRP A 70 -9.67 -3.31 -7.17
C TRP A 70 -10.05 -2.34 -8.30
N GLU A 71 -10.38 -1.12 -7.94
CA GLU A 71 -10.65 0.02 -8.84
C GLU A 71 -9.63 1.13 -8.61
N THR A 72 -9.25 1.34 -7.35
CA THR A 72 -8.32 2.40 -6.95
C THR A 72 -7.47 1.92 -5.78
N ILE A 73 -6.16 2.17 -5.87
CA ILE A 73 -5.19 1.98 -4.79
C ILE A 73 -4.55 3.34 -4.51
N ALA A 74 -4.73 3.85 -3.30
CA ALA A 74 -4.05 5.06 -2.82
C ALA A 74 -2.89 4.67 -1.91
N VAL A 75 -1.69 5.17 -2.15
CA VAL A 75 -0.51 5.01 -1.29
C VAL A 75 -0.16 6.39 -0.73
N ILE A 76 -0.25 6.56 0.58
CA ILE A 76 -0.07 7.84 1.29
C ILE A 76 1.27 7.80 2.04
N GLY A 77 1.95 8.96 2.07
CA GLY A 77 3.28 9.11 2.66
C GLY A 77 4.43 8.81 1.69
N VAL A 78 4.14 8.75 0.39
CA VAL A 78 5.12 8.46 -0.68
C VAL A 78 4.90 9.40 -1.84
N GLN A 79 5.95 10.08 -2.31
CA GLN A 79 5.86 10.85 -3.55
C GLN A 79 6.02 9.93 -4.76
N LEU A 80 5.22 10.16 -5.81
CA LEU A 80 5.37 9.46 -7.07
C LEU A 80 6.72 9.81 -7.72
N ALA A 81 7.69 8.90 -7.59
CA ALA A 81 8.94 8.94 -8.32
C ALA A 81 8.75 8.42 -9.76
N HIS A 82 9.63 8.83 -10.67
CA HIS A 82 9.57 8.40 -12.07
C HIS A 82 9.72 6.86 -12.20
N SER A 83 10.61 6.27 -11.39
CA SER A 83 10.81 4.83 -11.19
C SER A 83 9.51 4.08 -10.89
N ILE A 84 8.70 4.61 -9.96
CA ILE A 84 7.41 4.03 -9.58
C ILE A 84 6.40 4.14 -10.73
N GLY A 85 6.36 5.30 -11.40
CA GLY A 85 5.48 5.52 -12.56
C GLY A 85 5.75 4.52 -13.70
N ASP A 86 7.02 4.32 -14.05
CA ASP A 86 7.42 3.40 -15.12
C ASP A 86 7.11 1.94 -14.77
N ALA A 87 7.36 1.54 -13.52
CA ALA A 87 7.09 0.18 -13.04
C ALA A 87 5.58 -0.15 -13.06
N LEU A 88 4.73 0.83 -12.77
CA LEU A 88 3.28 0.66 -12.67
C LEU A 88 2.53 0.93 -13.97
N HIS A 89 3.19 1.43 -15.02
CA HIS A 89 2.56 1.85 -16.27
C HIS A 89 1.70 0.75 -16.94
N LYS A 90 2.05 -0.53 -16.75
CA LYS A 90 1.28 -1.68 -17.28
C LYS A 90 0.07 -2.07 -16.44
N GLY A 91 -0.03 -1.57 -15.20
CA GLY A 91 -1.04 -1.97 -14.22
C GLY A 91 -2.18 -0.98 -14.04
N GLY A 92 -2.13 0.20 -14.67
CA GLY A 92 -3.17 1.23 -14.61
C GLY A 92 -2.60 2.64 -14.72
N ARG A 93 -3.45 3.64 -14.50
CA ARG A 93 -3.09 5.05 -14.57
C ARG A 93 -2.65 5.57 -13.21
N THR A 94 -1.38 6.01 -13.11
CA THR A 94 -0.83 6.64 -11.91
C THR A 94 -1.04 8.14 -11.90
N MET A 95 -1.36 8.72 -10.74
CA MET A 95 -1.48 10.16 -10.53
C MET A 95 -0.90 10.53 -9.16
N SER A 96 -0.06 11.57 -9.12
CA SER A 96 0.41 12.15 -7.86
C SER A 96 -0.71 12.91 -7.15
N LYS A 97 -0.77 12.81 -5.83
CA LYS A 97 -1.59 13.66 -4.97
C LYS A 97 -0.70 14.28 -3.88
N TYR A 98 -1.12 15.39 -3.28
CA TYR A 98 -0.30 16.21 -2.36
C TYR A 98 0.46 15.44 -1.28
N ASP A 99 -0.07 14.29 -0.87
CA ASP A 99 0.42 13.43 0.21
C ASP A 99 0.76 12.00 -0.26
N GLY A 100 0.73 11.71 -1.56
CA GLY A 100 0.74 10.32 -2.02
C GLY A 100 0.72 10.07 -3.54
N LEU A 101 0.45 8.82 -3.86
CA LEU A 101 0.21 8.27 -5.20
C LEU A 101 -1.18 7.64 -5.23
N ILE A 102 -1.90 7.82 -6.34
CA ILE A 102 -3.10 7.05 -6.66
C ILE A 102 -2.87 6.26 -7.94
N LEU A 103 -3.19 4.96 -7.91
CA LEU A 103 -3.31 4.11 -9.08
C LEU A 103 -4.79 3.77 -9.33
N SER A 104 -5.27 4.02 -10.54
CA SER A 104 -6.62 3.67 -10.98
C SER A 104 -6.57 2.59 -12.06
N LYS A 105 -7.46 1.60 -11.96
CA LYS A 105 -7.64 0.57 -12.98
C LYS A 105 -8.31 1.19 -14.21
N GLU A 106 -7.88 0.79 -15.41
CA GLU A 106 -8.54 1.15 -16.67
C GLU A 106 -9.78 0.31 -16.94
#